data_AF-A0A931DN47-F1
#
_entry.id   AF-A0A931DN47-F1
#
_cell.length_a   1.000
_cell.length_b   1.000
_cell.length_c   1.000
_cell.angle_alpha   90.00
_cell.angle_beta   90.00
_cell.angle_gamma   90.00
#
_symmetry.space_group_name_H-M   'P 1'
#
loop_
_entity.id
_entity.type
_entity.pdbx_description
1 polymer ?
#
loop_
_entity_poly.entity_id
_entity_poly.type
_entity_poly.pdbx_seq_one_letter_code
_entity_poly.pdbx_strand_id
1 'polypeptide(L)'
;MNDREGDPLAGLDDVDWARLEHAYGPAEDVPDLLRALASESASEREKALNELYGNIFHQGSRYEATAHAVPFLAALADDPRVQDRADIVRLLCSIAIGYDEPYLPSGVDIAEWRADVERMRTADPDEELRRIEQWVAEATDEGERRVREMRLAVYDPDQSLRHADAELGAYDAVRATVPTLRDLLGAPDPETQAAAAYTLGWFPEEAAGTLPALRSLLKPEVVPGVAANVILSAGLLDGHDLVPQLRAFLTGENALLRSAAAIALARLEVTDQEVLDVLEAAAAQPPEPSTPNIHHLYGAVRGYATITLAAVEEQAHPRLLGAMLKGLALSSGPAAFPTAEAVLQHVFGKPGTSPLPPYEDLTEPQQRAVRTLAEMGDDTWCWGNFMLILSAWKLPSKQAECRAYVGLDQDGREHVPGSP
;
A
#
# COMPACT_ATOMS: atom_id res chain seq x y z
N MET A 1 7.20 23.18 -39.61
CA MET A 1 6.85 21.89 -38.98
C MET A 1 7.36 21.99 -37.57
N ASN A 2 6.45 22.03 -36.60
CA ASN A 2 6.75 22.36 -35.21
C ASN A 2 7.47 21.19 -34.54
N ASP A 3 8.71 21.39 -34.11
CA ASP A 3 9.41 20.46 -33.21
C ASP A 3 8.71 20.30 -31.84
N ARG A 4 7.66 21.10 -31.57
CA ARG A 4 6.84 21.04 -30.35
C ARG A 4 5.76 19.96 -30.34
N GLU A 5 5.42 19.35 -31.47
CA GLU A 5 4.26 18.42 -31.55
C GLU A 5 4.62 16.96 -31.22
N GLY A 6 5.79 16.73 -30.61
CA GLY A 6 6.24 15.40 -30.21
C GLY A 6 7.44 15.39 -29.24
N ASP A 7 7.63 16.46 -28.48
CA ASP A 7 8.60 16.51 -27.38
C ASP A 7 7.88 16.21 -26.06
N PRO A 8 8.18 15.10 -25.36
CA PRO A 8 7.53 14.77 -24.09
C PRO A 8 7.83 15.78 -22.97
N LEU A 9 8.83 16.66 -23.15
CA LEU A 9 9.23 17.68 -22.18
C LEU A 9 8.83 19.11 -22.62
N ALA A 10 7.92 19.24 -23.58
CA ALA A 10 7.43 20.54 -24.02
C ALA A 10 6.81 21.35 -22.86
N GLY A 11 7.33 22.55 -22.62
CA GLY A 11 6.88 23.44 -21.54
C GLY A 11 7.55 23.19 -20.18
N LEU A 12 8.53 22.29 -20.10
CA LEU A 12 9.25 21.99 -18.86
C LEU A 12 9.92 23.24 -18.23
N ASP A 13 10.52 24.08 -19.08
CA ASP A 13 11.19 25.32 -18.67
C ASP A 13 10.22 26.50 -18.40
N ASP A 14 8.92 26.33 -18.69
CA ASP A 14 7.90 27.35 -18.41
C ASP A 14 7.39 27.27 -16.95
N VAL A 15 7.69 26.18 -16.24
CA VAL A 15 7.37 26.01 -14.81
C VAL A 15 8.44 26.70 -13.96
N ASP A 16 8.01 27.52 -13.00
CA ASP A 16 8.92 28.22 -12.09
C ASP A 16 9.39 27.31 -10.95
N TRP A 17 10.26 26.35 -11.28
CA TRP A 17 10.77 25.32 -10.36
C TRP A 17 11.46 25.88 -9.11
N ALA A 18 12.07 27.07 -9.21
CA ALA A 18 12.71 27.75 -8.09
C ALA A 18 11.72 28.20 -7.00
N ARG A 19 10.43 28.32 -7.34
CA ARG A 19 9.36 28.65 -6.39
C ARG A 19 8.66 27.43 -5.79
N LEU A 20 8.94 26.23 -6.30
CA LEU A 20 8.35 25.00 -5.85
C LEU A 20 9.31 24.31 -4.89
N GLU A 21 8.78 23.71 -3.84
CA GLU A 21 9.57 22.90 -2.91
C GLU A 21 9.37 21.40 -3.17
N HIS A 22 10.45 20.65 -2.90
CA HIS A 22 10.51 19.20 -2.78
C HIS A 22 11.15 18.82 -1.43
N ALA A 23 11.42 17.54 -1.16
CA ALA A 23 11.92 17.06 0.14
C ALA A 23 13.15 17.80 0.72
N TYR A 24 14.03 18.33 -0.13
CA TYR A 24 15.27 18.98 0.26
C TYR A 24 15.33 20.50 -0.01
N GLY A 25 14.17 21.15 -0.26
CA GLY A 25 14.08 22.59 -0.56
C GLY A 25 13.66 22.88 -2.01
N PRO A 26 14.16 23.97 -2.64
CA PRO A 26 13.75 24.37 -3.99
C PRO A 26 14.01 23.30 -5.05
N ALA A 27 13.05 23.12 -5.97
CA ALA A 27 13.02 22.03 -6.95
C ALA A 27 13.75 22.34 -8.29
N GLU A 28 14.78 23.20 -8.27
CA GLU A 28 15.51 23.63 -9.47
C GLU A 28 16.23 22.50 -10.21
N ASP A 29 16.47 21.38 -9.54
CA ASP A 29 17.11 20.18 -10.07
C ASP A 29 16.14 19.25 -10.83
N VAL A 30 14.83 19.32 -10.55
CA VAL A 30 13.80 18.44 -11.13
C VAL A 30 13.78 18.45 -12.67
N PRO A 31 13.92 19.59 -13.37
CA PRO A 31 13.95 19.61 -14.84
C PRO A 31 15.06 18.76 -15.44
N ASP A 32 16.26 18.80 -14.85
CA ASP A 32 17.40 18.03 -15.35
C ASP A 32 17.24 16.54 -15.05
N LEU A 33 16.63 16.19 -13.92
CA LEU A 33 16.24 14.82 -13.62
C LEU A 33 15.21 14.28 -14.63
N LEU A 34 14.18 15.07 -14.98
CA LEU A 34 13.19 14.69 -15.99
C LEU A 34 13.81 14.50 -17.38
N ARG A 35 14.75 15.37 -17.79
CA ARG A 35 15.53 15.17 -19.02
C ARG A 35 16.38 13.90 -18.98
N ALA A 36 17.01 13.62 -17.85
CA ALA A 36 17.87 12.45 -17.68
C ALA A 36 17.11 11.11 -17.78
N LEU A 37 15.81 11.06 -17.49
CA LEU A 37 14.98 9.89 -17.76
C LEU A 37 14.90 9.52 -19.25
N ALA A 38 15.10 10.48 -20.16
CA ALA A 38 15.16 10.22 -21.60
C ALA A 38 16.59 9.91 -22.12
N SER A 39 17.59 9.82 -21.23
CA SER A 39 18.97 9.54 -21.62
C SER A 39 19.14 8.15 -22.25
N GLU A 40 20.04 8.03 -23.22
CA GLU A 40 20.46 6.74 -23.75
C GLU A 40 21.21 5.89 -22.69
N SER A 41 21.80 6.53 -21.68
CA SER A 41 22.55 5.88 -20.60
C SER A 41 21.63 5.33 -19.51
N ALA A 42 21.58 4.00 -19.38
CA ALA A 42 20.80 3.32 -18.33
C ALA A 42 21.17 3.79 -16.91
N SER A 43 22.46 4.03 -16.65
CA SER A 43 22.91 4.51 -15.34
C SER A 43 22.45 5.95 -15.04
N GLU A 44 22.32 6.80 -16.06
CA GLU A 44 21.77 8.15 -15.88
C GLU A 44 20.27 8.10 -15.59
N ARG A 45 19.54 7.26 -16.31
CA ARG A 45 18.10 7.05 -16.07
C ARG A 45 17.84 6.49 -14.67
N GLU A 46 18.56 5.44 -14.28
CA GLU A 46 18.45 4.84 -12.95
C GLU A 46 18.77 5.85 -11.85
N LYS A 47 19.84 6.63 -11.99
CA LYS A 47 20.16 7.69 -11.04
C LYS A 47 19.06 8.73 -10.98
N ALA A 48 18.60 9.23 -12.12
CA ALA A 48 17.54 10.24 -12.19
C ALA A 48 16.24 9.75 -11.53
N LEU A 49 15.85 8.51 -11.79
CA LEU A 49 14.69 7.89 -11.17
C LEU A 49 14.85 7.79 -9.65
N ASN A 50 16.01 7.34 -9.16
CA ASN A 50 16.30 7.26 -7.72
C ASN A 50 16.26 8.63 -7.03
N GLU A 51 16.81 9.67 -7.68
CA GLU A 51 16.74 11.05 -7.16
C GLU A 51 15.30 11.57 -7.17
N LEU A 52 14.48 11.27 -8.19
CA LEU A 52 13.06 11.64 -8.20
C LEU A 52 12.27 10.93 -7.07
N TYR A 53 12.54 9.65 -6.82
CA TYR A 53 12.05 8.94 -5.63
C TYR A 53 12.56 9.58 -4.32
N GLY A 54 13.73 10.20 -4.31
CA GLY A 54 14.26 10.90 -3.14
C GLY A 54 13.71 12.32 -2.95
N ASN A 55 13.32 12.98 -4.03
CA ASN A 55 13.05 14.43 -4.04
C ASN A 55 11.54 14.71 -4.04
N ILE A 56 10.84 14.23 -5.07
CA ILE A 56 9.40 14.52 -5.27
C ILE A 56 8.48 13.44 -4.66
N PHE A 57 9.05 12.33 -4.14
CA PHE A 57 8.30 11.28 -3.44
C PHE A 57 9.10 10.70 -2.25
N HIS A 58 9.42 11.52 -1.24
CA HIS A 58 10.31 11.08 -0.17
C HIS A 58 9.57 10.35 0.96
N GLN A 59 9.84 9.05 1.12
CA GLN A 59 9.31 8.22 2.22
C GLN A 59 7.78 8.28 2.33
N GLY A 60 7.09 8.26 1.19
CA GLY A 60 5.63 8.38 1.14
C GLY A 60 5.14 9.82 1.01
N SER A 61 5.93 10.84 1.35
CA SER A 61 5.55 12.26 1.29
C SER A 61 5.61 12.84 -0.13
N ARG A 62 4.67 13.72 -0.46
CA ARG A 62 4.60 14.46 -1.73
C ARG A 62 4.71 15.95 -1.44
N TYR A 63 5.17 16.70 -2.43
CA TYR A 63 5.53 18.11 -2.32
C TYR A 63 4.95 18.93 -3.46
N GLU A 64 5.05 20.26 -3.39
CA GLU A 64 4.50 21.16 -4.40
C GLU A 64 5.03 20.81 -5.81
N ALA A 65 6.34 20.55 -5.92
CA ALA A 65 6.97 20.16 -7.18
C ALA A 65 6.43 18.84 -7.77
N THR A 66 5.88 17.95 -6.94
CA THR A 66 5.46 16.61 -7.35
C THR A 66 4.36 16.66 -8.40
N ALA A 67 3.28 17.41 -8.16
CA ALA A 67 2.17 17.51 -9.10
C ALA A 67 2.60 18.15 -10.43
N HIS A 68 3.56 19.08 -10.39
CA HIS A 68 4.11 19.72 -11.59
C HIS A 68 4.98 18.80 -12.45
N ALA A 69 5.60 17.77 -11.88
CA ALA A 69 6.38 16.78 -12.62
C ALA A 69 5.51 15.76 -13.38
N VAL A 70 4.28 15.52 -12.93
CA VAL A 70 3.43 14.44 -13.42
C VAL A 70 3.13 14.50 -14.94
N PRO A 71 2.78 15.65 -15.54
CA PRO A 71 2.51 15.69 -16.98
C PRO A 71 3.71 15.26 -17.83
N PHE A 72 4.93 15.61 -17.39
CA PHE A 72 6.17 15.24 -18.08
C PHE A 72 6.51 13.77 -17.88
N LEU A 73 6.33 13.23 -16.67
CA LEU A 73 6.49 11.81 -16.39
C LEU A 73 5.53 10.96 -17.23
N ALA A 74 4.26 11.36 -17.35
CA ALA A 74 3.28 10.65 -18.16
C ALA A 74 3.61 10.75 -19.66
N ALA A 75 4.05 11.90 -20.15
CA ALA A 75 4.48 12.06 -21.54
C ALA A 75 5.73 11.23 -21.86
N LEU A 76 6.70 11.17 -20.96
CA LEU A 76 7.88 10.29 -21.08
C LEU A 76 7.47 8.81 -21.07
N ALA A 77 6.54 8.42 -20.20
CA ALA A 77 6.01 7.07 -20.15
C ALA A 77 5.21 6.70 -21.43
N ASP A 78 4.60 7.66 -22.13
CA ASP A 78 3.88 7.42 -23.38
C ASP A 78 4.80 7.31 -24.60
N ASP A 79 5.95 7.99 -24.57
CA ASP A 79 6.86 8.04 -25.70
C ASP A 79 7.57 6.68 -25.92
N PRO A 80 7.35 6.00 -27.07
CA PRO A 80 7.97 4.71 -27.34
C PRO A 80 9.50 4.78 -27.56
N ARG A 81 10.08 5.98 -27.66
CA ARG A 81 11.53 6.18 -27.74
C ARG A 81 12.20 6.14 -26.36
N VAL A 82 11.44 6.38 -25.30
CA VAL A 82 11.94 6.35 -23.91
C VAL A 82 12.09 4.89 -23.46
N GLN A 83 13.20 4.60 -22.80
CA GLN A 83 13.48 3.29 -22.20
C GLN A 83 12.96 3.25 -20.76
N ASP A 84 12.83 2.05 -20.18
CA ASP A 84 12.44 1.85 -18.76
C ASP A 84 11.09 2.51 -18.39
N ARG A 85 10.16 2.56 -19.36
CA ARG A 85 8.84 3.20 -19.22
C ARG A 85 8.02 2.65 -18.05
N ALA A 86 8.12 1.34 -17.80
CA ALA A 86 7.48 0.70 -16.65
C ALA A 86 7.89 1.34 -15.32
N ASP A 87 9.16 1.76 -15.19
CA ASP A 87 9.68 2.35 -13.96
C ASP A 87 9.15 3.76 -13.71
N ILE A 88 8.94 4.52 -14.79
CA ILE A 88 8.28 5.83 -14.75
C ILE A 88 6.82 5.67 -14.35
N VAL A 89 6.12 4.67 -14.88
CA VAL A 89 4.72 4.37 -14.49
C VAL A 89 4.62 3.96 -13.02
N ARG A 90 5.58 3.17 -12.51
CA ARG A 90 5.65 2.83 -11.08
C ARG A 90 5.86 4.09 -10.22
N LEU A 91 6.70 5.03 -10.65
CA LEU A 91 6.87 6.31 -9.96
C LEU A 91 5.56 7.11 -9.98
N LEU A 92 4.83 7.17 -11.10
CA LEU A 92 3.51 7.81 -11.16
C LEU A 92 2.52 7.19 -10.16
N CYS A 93 2.52 5.86 -10.02
CA CYS A 93 1.70 5.19 -9.01
C CYS A 93 2.10 5.59 -7.58
N SER A 94 3.41 5.59 -7.28
CA SER A 94 3.92 6.03 -5.97
C SER A 94 3.60 7.51 -5.69
N ILE A 95 3.63 8.36 -6.71
CA ILE A 95 3.21 9.76 -6.60
C ILE A 95 1.72 9.86 -6.27
N ALA A 96 0.88 9.05 -6.92
CA ALA A 96 -0.57 9.12 -6.77
C ALA A 96 -1.02 8.72 -5.36
N ILE A 97 -0.57 7.57 -4.86
CA ILE A 97 -1.09 6.99 -3.62
C ILE A 97 -0.05 6.88 -2.51
N GLY A 98 1.23 7.04 -2.82
CA GLY A 98 2.31 6.70 -1.91
C GLY A 98 2.56 5.20 -1.87
N TYR A 99 2.33 4.62 -0.70
CA TYR A 99 2.43 3.20 -0.41
C TYR A 99 1.05 2.57 -0.54
N ASP A 100 0.95 1.36 -1.08
CA ASP A 100 -0.35 0.73 -1.33
C ASP A 100 -0.91 0.01 -0.10
N GLU A 101 -0.03 -0.42 0.80
CA GLU A 101 -0.34 -1.17 2.02
C GLU A 101 -1.47 -0.53 2.86
N PRO A 102 -1.51 0.80 3.09
CA PRO A 102 -2.56 1.43 3.90
C PRO A 102 -3.95 1.40 3.25
N TYR A 103 -4.03 1.23 1.93
CA TYR A 103 -5.29 1.20 1.20
C TYR A 103 -5.78 -0.23 0.96
N LEU A 104 -4.90 -1.23 1.06
CA LEU A 104 -5.28 -2.62 0.82
C LEU A 104 -6.04 -3.21 2.03
N PRO A 105 -7.07 -4.05 1.77
CA PRO A 105 -7.48 -4.55 0.47
C PRO A 105 -8.52 -3.65 -0.22
N SER A 106 -8.99 -2.59 0.45
CA SER A 106 -10.18 -1.81 0.10
C SER A 106 -10.01 -0.83 -1.07
N GLY A 107 -8.79 -0.40 -1.38
CA GLY A 107 -8.56 0.70 -2.32
C GLY A 107 -8.68 2.07 -1.65
N VAL A 108 -8.58 3.12 -2.46
CA VAL A 108 -8.59 4.52 -2.00
C VAL A 108 -10.03 5.00 -1.81
N ASP A 109 -10.38 5.41 -0.59
CA ASP A 109 -11.60 6.20 -0.34
C ASP A 109 -11.31 7.68 -0.64
N ILE A 110 -11.33 8.01 -1.92
CA ILE A 110 -10.99 9.36 -2.40
C ILE A 110 -12.01 10.42 -1.94
N ALA A 111 -13.24 10.01 -1.66
CA ALA A 111 -14.27 10.92 -1.14
C ALA A 111 -13.92 11.34 0.30
N GLU A 112 -13.56 10.38 1.14
CA GLU A 112 -13.12 10.67 2.51
C GLU A 112 -11.79 11.41 2.54
N TRP A 113 -10.83 11.03 1.70
CA TRP A 113 -9.55 11.72 1.60
C TRP A 113 -9.72 13.21 1.25
N ARG A 114 -10.57 13.53 0.26
CA ARG A 114 -10.90 14.94 -0.06
C ARG A 114 -11.61 15.64 1.09
N ALA A 115 -12.50 14.95 1.80
CA ALA A 115 -13.19 15.50 2.96
C ALA A 115 -12.22 15.79 4.11
N ASP A 116 -11.21 14.94 4.33
CA ASP A 116 -10.14 15.17 5.31
C ASP A 116 -9.33 16.42 5.00
N VAL A 117 -8.89 16.58 3.75
CA VAL A 117 -8.15 17.79 3.34
C VAL A 117 -9.01 19.05 3.52
N GLU A 118 -10.29 18.99 3.16
CA GLU A 118 -11.19 20.14 3.35
C GLU A 118 -11.45 20.46 4.84
N ARG A 119 -11.52 19.43 5.70
CA ARG A 119 -11.56 19.63 7.15
C ARG A 119 -10.31 20.36 7.64
N MET A 120 -9.13 19.99 7.15
CA MET A 120 -7.88 20.67 7.51
C MET A 120 -7.86 22.13 7.02
N ARG A 121 -8.33 22.42 5.81
CA ARG A 121 -8.39 23.79 5.26
C ARG A 121 -9.32 24.72 6.05
N THR A 122 -10.40 24.18 6.60
CA THR A 122 -11.44 24.94 7.28
C THR A 122 -11.31 24.94 8.80
N ALA A 123 -10.40 24.13 9.36
CA ALA A 123 -10.12 24.08 10.78
C ALA A 123 -9.50 25.38 11.30
N ASP A 124 -9.84 25.76 12.53
CA ASP A 124 -9.13 26.80 13.26
C ASP A 124 -7.78 26.24 13.75
N PRO A 125 -6.62 26.78 13.32
CA PRO A 125 -5.32 26.28 13.75
C PRO A 125 -5.14 26.27 15.27
N ASP A 126 -5.72 27.26 15.97
CA ASP A 126 -5.65 27.32 17.42
C ASP A 126 -6.50 26.22 18.09
N GLU A 127 -7.59 25.79 17.44
CA GLU A 127 -8.43 24.68 17.91
C GLU A 127 -7.75 23.34 17.71
N GLU A 128 -7.12 23.11 16.56
CA GLU A 128 -6.34 21.89 16.32
C GLU A 128 -5.14 21.80 17.25
N LEU A 129 -4.45 22.92 17.52
CA LEU A 129 -3.37 22.94 18.51
C LEU A 129 -3.87 22.54 19.90
N ARG A 130 -4.99 23.12 20.36
CA ARG A 130 -5.63 22.73 21.64
C ARG A 130 -6.01 21.26 21.68
N ARG A 131 -6.50 20.70 20.57
CA ARG A 131 -6.86 19.28 20.46
C ARG A 131 -5.63 18.38 20.60
N ILE A 132 -4.50 18.74 19.99
CA ILE A 132 -3.26 17.97 20.10
C ILE A 132 -2.65 18.13 21.50
N GLU A 133 -2.68 19.32 22.10
CA GLU A 133 -2.28 19.54 23.49
C GLU A 133 -3.11 18.69 24.47
N GLN A 134 -4.43 18.60 24.24
CA GLN A 134 -5.29 17.71 25.01
C GLN A 134 -4.90 16.24 24.81
N TRP A 135 -4.63 15.83 23.57
CA TRP A 135 -4.12 14.48 23.29
C TRP A 135 -2.80 14.22 24.02
N VAL A 136 -1.88 15.18 24.11
CA VAL A 136 -0.67 15.04 24.93
C VAL A 136 -1.01 14.85 26.42
N ALA A 137 -1.95 15.65 26.95
CA ALA A 137 -2.38 15.58 28.34
C ALA A 137 -3.05 14.25 28.72
N GLU A 138 -3.71 13.59 27.76
CA GLU A 138 -4.36 12.28 27.91
C GLU A 138 -3.38 11.09 27.89
N ALA A 139 -2.07 11.32 27.83
CA ALA A 139 -1.08 10.25 27.92
C ALA A 139 -1.20 9.45 29.23
N THR A 140 -1.22 8.13 29.11
CA THR A 140 -1.44 7.19 30.21
C THR A 140 -0.17 6.85 30.99
N ASP A 141 0.99 7.04 30.37
CA ASP A 141 2.31 6.88 30.99
C ASP A 141 3.33 7.91 30.48
N GLU A 142 4.49 7.98 31.14
CA GLU A 142 5.52 8.97 30.85
C GLU A 142 6.26 8.73 29.52
N GLY A 143 6.39 7.48 29.10
CA GLY A 143 6.96 7.14 27.80
C GLY A 143 6.06 7.60 26.66
N GLU A 144 4.76 7.32 26.78
CA GLU A 144 3.74 7.80 25.86
C GLU A 144 3.71 9.34 25.83
N ARG A 145 3.68 10.00 26.99
CA ARG A 145 3.70 11.47 27.09
C ARG A 145 4.86 12.06 26.31
N ARG A 146 6.07 11.54 26.50
CA ARG A 146 7.28 12.03 25.82
C ARG A 146 7.19 11.94 24.30
N VAL A 147 6.61 10.86 23.77
CA VAL A 147 6.40 10.70 22.32
C VAL A 147 5.37 11.69 21.79
N ARG A 148 4.27 11.89 22.54
CA ARG A 148 3.23 12.86 22.16
C ARG A 148 3.75 14.31 22.21
N GLU A 149 4.51 14.67 23.24
CA GLU A 149 5.16 15.99 23.36
C GLU A 149 6.16 16.26 22.24
N MET A 150 6.96 15.25 21.86
CA MET A 150 7.87 15.35 20.72
C MET A 150 7.11 15.62 19.42
N ARG A 151 5.97 14.95 19.21
CA ARG A 151 5.11 15.19 18.04
C ARG A 151 4.50 16.61 18.06
N LEU A 152 4.00 17.06 19.20
CA LEU A 152 3.49 18.42 19.36
C LEU A 152 4.58 19.47 19.06
N ALA A 153 5.82 19.24 19.52
CA ALA A 153 6.92 20.18 19.33
C ALA A 153 7.33 20.38 17.86
N VAL A 154 7.01 19.44 16.98
CA VAL A 154 7.29 19.52 15.53
C VAL A 154 6.01 19.72 14.70
N TYR A 155 4.86 19.85 15.35
CA TYR A 155 3.59 20.02 14.65
C TYR A 155 3.43 21.48 14.20
N ASP A 156 3.27 21.65 12.89
CA ASP A 156 2.93 22.92 12.25
C ASP A 156 1.63 22.68 11.45
N PRO A 157 0.50 23.31 11.82
CA PRO A 157 -0.77 23.19 11.09
C PRO A 157 -0.65 23.58 9.62
N ASP A 158 0.07 24.66 9.31
CA ASP A 158 0.20 25.16 7.95
C ASP A 158 1.06 24.21 7.12
N GLN A 159 2.14 23.67 7.70
CA GLN A 159 2.96 22.65 7.04
C GLN A 159 2.16 21.36 6.80
N SER A 160 1.37 20.93 7.80
CA SER A 160 0.54 19.73 7.69
C SER A 160 -0.50 19.88 6.58
N LEU A 161 -1.13 21.05 6.47
CA LEU A 161 -2.06 21.36 5.38
C LEU A 161 -1.35 21.41 4.03
N ARG A 162 -0.17 22.05 3.92
CA ARG A 162 0.61 22.07 2.67
C ARG A 162 0.97 20.67 2.19
N HIS A 163 1.39 19.79 3.10
CA HIS A 163 1.62 18.39 2.74
C HIS A 163 0.33 17.77 2.22
N ALA A 164 -0.76 17.80 2.99
CA ALA A 164 -2.06 17.23 2.60
C ALA A 164 -2.57 17.74 1.23
N ASP A 165 -2.41 19.03 0.95
CA ASP A 165 -2.72 19.63 -0.36
C ASP A 165 -1.82 19.10 -1.47
N ALA A 166 -0.51 18.97 -1.23
CA ALA A 166 0.43 18.40 -2.19
C ALA A 166 0.15 16.91 -2.47
N GLU A 167 -0.23 16.14 -1.45
CA GLU A 167 -0.64 14.74 -1.56
C GLU A 167 -1.86 14.58 -2.48
N LEU A 168 -2.92 15.33 -2.21
CA LEU A 168 -4.15 15.30 -2.99
C LEU A 168 -3.94 15.86 -4.40
N GLY A 169 -3.14 16.93 -4.53
CA GLY A 169 -2.78 17.52 -5.82
C GLY A 169 -1.98 16.56 -6.70
N ALA A 170 -1.09 15.77 -6.10
CA ALA A 170 -0.35 14.72 -6.80
C ALA A 170 -1.29 13.60 -7.30
N TYR A 171 -2.22 13.14 -6.46
CA TYR A 171 -3.26 12.18 -6.88
C TYR A 171 -4.05 12.71 -8.09
N ASP A 172 -4.54 13.95 -8.02
CA ASP A 172 -5.32 14.59 -9.08
C ASP A 172 -4.50 14.78 -10.38
N ALA A 173 -3.23 15.14 -10.24
CA ALA A 173 -2.34 15.27 -11.39
C ALA A 173 -2.14 13.93 -12.10
N VAL A 174 -1.94 12.82 -11.36
CA VAL A 174 -1.77 11.49 -11.98
C VAL A 174 -3.09 11.02 -12.57
N ARG A 175 -4.22 11.24 -11.88
CA ARG A 175 -5.55 10.93 -12.40
C ARG A 175 -5.81 11.60 -13.75
N ALA A 176 -5.37 12.86 -13.94
CA ALA A 176 -5.50 13.56 -15.22
C ALA A 176 -4.79 12.86 -16.39
N THR A 177 -3.83 11.98 -16.11
CA THR A 177 -3.07 11.20 -17.09
C THR A 177 -3.64 9.79 -17.33
N VAL A 178 -4.77 9.43 -16.71
CA VAL A 178 -5.45 8.14 -16.90
C VAL A 178 -5.73 7.77 -18.36
N PRO A 179 -6.09 8.69 -19.28
CA PRO A 179 -6.15 8.37 -20.71
C PRO A 179 -4.84 7.78 -21.24
N THR A 180 -3.71 8.42 -20.95
CA THR A 180 -2.37 7.93 -21.32
C THR A 180 -2.06 6.59 -20.67
N LEU A 181 -2.32 6.44 -19.36
CA LEU A 181 -2.11 5.16 -18.66
C LEU A 181 -2.93 4.01 -19.25
N ARG A 182 -4.14 4.28 -19.77
CA ARG A 182 -4.94 3.27 -20.47
C ARG A 182 -4.34 2.89 -21.82
N ASP A 183 -3.73 3.82 -22.54
CA ASP A 183 -3.03 3.51 -23.80
C ASP A 183 -1.82 2.59 -23.54
N LEU A 184 -1.15 2.74 -22.39
CA LEU A 184 -0.04 1.88 -21.96
C LEU A 184 -0.42 0.42 -21.69
N LEU A 185 -1.71 0.10 -21.53
CA LEU A 185 -2.18 -1.30 -21.51
C LEU A 185 -1.89 -2.03 -22.84
N GLY A 186 -1.72 -1.27 -23.93
CA GLY A 186 -1.31 -1.76 -25.25
C GLY A 186 0.20 -1.72 -25.51
N ALA A 187 1.03 -1.40 -24.50
CA ALA A 187 2.48 -1.34 -24.65
C ALA A 187 3.06 -2.69 -25.15
N PRO A 188 4.16 -2.65 -25.94
CA PRO A 188 4.75 -3.86 -26.50
C PRO A 188 5.42 -4.75 -25.45
N ASP A 189 5.85 -4.19 -24.32
CA ASP A 189 6.50 -4.90 -23.23
C ASP A 189 5.53 -5.19 -22.07
N PRO A 190 5.53 -6.42 -21.53
CA PRO A 190 4.65 -6.80 -20.42
C PRO A 190 4.87 -6.03 -19.11
N GLU A 191 6.05 -5.48 -18.86
CA GLU A 191 6.33 -4.74 -17.62
C GLU A 191 5.57 -3.41 -17.58
N THR A 192 5.55 -2.67 -18.70
CA THR A 192 4.77 -1.43 -18.83
C THR A 192 3.27 -1.72 -18.76
N GLN A 193 2.80 -2.82 -19.36
CA GLN A 193 1.40 -3.24 -19.25
C GLN A 193 1.00 -3.54 -17.79
N ALA A 194 1.85 -4.26 -17.06
CA ALA A 194 1.62 -4.60 -15.66
C ALA A 194 1.60 -3.36 -14.75
N ALA A 195 2.56 -2.44 -14.93
CA ALA A 195 2.64 -1.20 -14.19
C ALA A 195 1.44 -0.29 -14.48
N ALA A 196 1.01 -0.20 -15.74
CA ALA A 196 -0.18 0.56 -16.14
C ALA A 196 -1.46 -0.03 -15.53
N ALA A 197 -1.65 -1.35 -15.62
CA ALA A 197 -2.79 -2.03 -15.02
C ALA A 197 -2.87 -1.79 -13.51
N TYR A 198 -1.74 -1.95 -12.81
CA TYR A 198 -1.61 -1.66 -11.38
C TYR A 198 -1.98 -0.21 -11.04
N THR A 199 -1.40 0.75 -11.75
CA THR A 199 -1.62 2.19 -11.50
C THR A 199 -3.09 2.57 -11.70
N LEU A 200 -3.73 2.04 -12.75
CA LEU A 200 -5.13 2.30 -13.06
C LEU A 200 -6.10 1.79 -11.98
N GLY A 201 -5.72 0.78 -11.20
CA GLY A 201 -6.53 0.23 -10.10
C GLY A 201 -6.82 1.22 -8.96
N TRP A 202 -6.07 2.32 -8.88
CA TRP A 202 -6.14 3.29 -7.78
C TRP A 202 -7.05 4.50 -8.04
N PHE A 203 -7.73 4.53 -9.19
CA PHE A 203 -8.61 5.63 -9.60
C PHE A 203 -10.07 5.16 -9.73
N PRO A 204 -10.79 4.96 -8.60
CA PRO A 204 -12.18 4.52 -8.63
C PRO A 204 -13.09 5.48 -9.41
N GLU A 205 -12.80 6.78 -9.44
CA GLU A 205 -13.60 7.74 -10.25
C GLU A 205 -13.49 7.48 -11.77
N GLU A 206 -12.44 6.78 -12.21
CA GLU A 206 -12.19 6.45 -13.62
C GLU A 206 -12.59 5.00 -13.97
N ALA A 207 -13.18 4.25 -13.02
CA ALA A 207 -13.52 2.84 -13.18
C ALA A 207 -14.35 2.55 -14.45
N ALA A 208 -15.30 3.43 -14.79
CA ALA A 208 -16.16 3.28 -15.96
C ALA A 208 -15.38 3.21 -17.29
N GLY A 209 -14.25 3.93 -17.38
CA GLY A 209 -13.36 3.91 -18.54
C GLY A 209 -12.26 2.85 -18.45
N THR A 210 -11.85 2.50 -17.23
CA THR A 210 -10.74 1.58 -16.96
C THR A 210 -11.16 0.11 -17.03
N LEU A 211 -12.30 -0.27 -16.42
CA LEU A 211 -12.76 -1.66 -16.38
C LEU A 211 -12.93 -2.29 -17.77
N PRO A 212 -13.50 -1.62 -18.80
CA PRO A 212 -13.55 -2.17 -20.16
C PRO A 212 -12.16 -2.38 -20.79
N ALA A 213 -11.20 -1.50 -20.49
CA ALA A 213 -9.83 -1.61 -20.99
C ALA A 213 -9.13 -2.82 -20.35
N LEU A 214 -9.23 -2.97 -19.02
CA LEU A 214 -8.74 -4.11 -18.26
C LEU A 214 -9.35 -5.43 -18.75
N ARG A 215 -10.67 -5.47 -18.99
CA ARG A 215 -11.39 -6.64 -19.53
C ARG A 215 -10.77 -7.17 -20.82
N SER A 216 -10.24 -6.28 -21.67
CA SER A 216 -9.65 -6.66 -22.96
C SER A 216 -8.37 -7.51 -22.82
N LEU A 217 -7.74 -7.49 -21.63
CA LEU A 217 -6.54 -8.23 -21.27
C LEU A 217 -6.83 -9.51 -20.45
N LEU A 218 -8.08 -9.82 -20.14
CA LEU A 218 -8.48 -11.08 -19.49
C LEU A 218 -8.59 -12.22 -20.52
N LYS A 219 -7.46 -12.53 -21.19
CA LYS A 219 -7.39 -13.56 -22.25
C LYS A 219 -6.24 -14.54 -22.00
N PRO A 220 -6.32 -15.80 -22.47
CA PRO A 220 -5.29 -16.81 -22.21
C PRO A 220 -3.88 -16.47 -22.71
N GLU A 221 -3.77 -15.61 -23.73
CA GLU A 221 -2.49 -15.25 -24.34
C GLU A 221 -1.73 -14.17 -23.56
N VAL A 222 -2.41 -13.50 -22.62
CA VAL A 222 -1.79 -12.45 -21.80
C VAL A 222 -0.89 -13.09 -20.75
N VAL A 223 0.32 -12.52 -20.60
CA VAL A 223 1.31 -13.03 -19.66
C VAL A 223 0.74 -13.01 -18.24
N PRO A 224 0.90 -14.09 -17.43
CA PRO A 224 0.24 -14.20 -16.12
C PRO A 224 0.49 -13.03 -15.17
N GLY A 225 1.68 -12.43 -15.18
CA GLY A 225 1.98 -11.24 -14.39
C GLY A 225 1.10 -10.03 -14.71
N VAL A 226 0.90 -9.75 -16.01
CA VAL A 226 0.01 -8.69 -16.47
C VAL A 226 -1.43 -9.01 -16.09
N ALA A 227 -1.89 -10.23 -16.39
CA ALA A 227 -3.25 -10.66 -16.08
C ALA A 227 -3.54 -10.62 -14.57
N ALA A 228 -2.58 -10.94 -13.70
CA ALA A 228 -2.73 -10.84 -12.26
C ALA A 228 -2.95 -9.38 -11.81
N ASN A 229 -2.16 -8.42 -12.30
CA ASN A 229 -2.37 -7.00 -11.99
C ASN A 229 -3.72 -6.50 -12.53
N VAL A 230 -4.14 -6.93 -13.72
CA VAL A 230 -5.47 -6.63 -14.30
C VAL A 230 -6.59 -7.15 -13.40
N ILE A 231 -6.50 -8.41 -12.95
CA ILE A 231 -7.49 -9.05 -12.08
C ILE A 231 -7.61 -8.32 -10.74
N LEU A 232 -6.47 -8.05 -10.08
CA LEU A 232 -6.44 -7.37 -8.78
C LEU A 232 -7.01 -5.95 -8.89
N SER A 233 -6.61 -5.20 -9.92
CA SER A 233 -7.10 -3.84 -10.18
C SER A 233 -8.60 -3.82 -10.49
N ALA A 234 -9.13 -4.84 -11.19
CA ALA A 234 -10.57 -4.98 -11.39
C ALA A 234 -11.34 -5.18 -10.07
N GLY A 235 -10.74 -5.86 -9.10
CA GLY A 235 -11.30 -6.00 -7.75
C GLY A 235 -11.29 -4.68 -6.96
N LEU A 236 -10.24 -3.88 -7.08
CA LEU A 236 -10.15 -2.55 -6.46
C LEU A 236 -11.14 -1.54 -7.04
N LEU A 237 -11.49 -1.68 -8.32
CA LEU A 237 -12.39 -0.78 -9.05
C LEU A 237 -13.87 -1.22 -9.03
N ASP A 238 -14.25 -2.09 -8.09
CA ASP A 238 -15.62 -2.63 -7.94
C ASP A 238 -16.17 -3.25 -9.25
N GLY A 239 -15.32 -3.96 -10.00
CA GLY A 239 -15.63 -4.60 -11.28
C GLY A 239 -16.56 -5.82 -11.20
N HIS A 240 -17.75 -5.70 -10.59
CA HIS A 240 -18.73 -6.78 -10.44
C HIS A 240 -19.17 -7.40 -11.78
N ASP A 241 -19.13 -6.62 -12.87
CA ASP A 241 -19.42 -7.05 -14.23
C ASP A 241 -18.38 -8.02 -14.81
N LEU A 242 -17.24 -8.19 -14.13
CA LEU A 242 -16.15 -9.12 -14.46
C LEU A 242 -16.18 -10.42 -13.65
N VAL A 243 -17.06 -10.55 -12.65
CA VAL A 243 -17.15 -11.75 -11.79
C VAL A 243 -17.17 -13.07 -12.58
N PRO A 244 -17.94 -13.23 -13.68
CA PRO A 244 -17.92 -14.47 -14.45
C PRO A 244 -16.55 -14.81 -15.04
N GLN A 245 -15.81 -13.81 -15.54
CA GLN A 245 -14.45 -14.00 -16.06
C GLN A 245 -13.47 -14.31 -14.93
N LEU A 246 -13.58 -13.60 -13.79
CA LEU A 246 -12.73 -13.82 -12.62
C LEU A 246 -12.89 -15.25 -12.08
N ARG A 247 -14.12 -15.77 -11.99
CA ARG A 247 -14.37 -17.16 -11.55
C ARG A 247 -13.70 -18.20 -12.45
N ALA A 248 -13.61 -17.95 -13.75
CA ALA A 248 -12.97 -18.90 -14.67
C ALA A 248 -11.48 -19.11 -14.35
N PHE A 249 -10.83 -18.14 -13.71
CA PHE A 249 -9.43 -18.28 -13.28
C PHE A 249 -9.25 -19.16 -12.05
N LEU A 250 -10.27 -19.36 -11.20
CA LEU A 250 -10.17 -20.17 -9.97
C LEU A 250 -9.81 -21.64 -10.24
N THR A 251 -10.20 -22.16 -11.41
CA THR A 251 -9.92 -23.54 -11.83
C THR A 251 -8.78 -23.64 -12.85
N GLY A 252 -8.11 -22.54 -13.17
CA GLY A 252 -7.02 -22.49 -14.15
C GLY A 252 -5.74 -23.16 -13.64
N GLU A 253 -4.84 -23.57 -14.55
CA GLU A 253 -3.57 -24.21 -14.19
C GLU A 253 -2.61 -23.26 -13.46
N ASN A 254 -2.68 -21.96 -13.76
CA ASN A 254 -1.79 -20.96 -13.20
C ASN A 254 -2.18 -20.56 -11.77
N ALA A 255 -1.33 -20.90 -10.80
CA ALA A 255 -1.55 -20.64 -9.38
C ALA A 255 -1.60 -19.15 -9.01
N LEU A 256 -0.88 -18.30 -9.75
CA LEU A 256 -0.90 -16.86 -9.57
C LEU A 256 -2.26 -16.28 -9.92
N LEU A 257 -2.80 -16.66 -11.08
CA LEU A 257 -4.10 -16.20 -11.54
C LEU A 257 -5.24 -16.70 -10.65
N ARG A 258 -5.15 -17.94 -10.14
CA ARG A 258 -6.09 -18.43 -9.12
C ARG A 258 -6.09 -17.52 -7.88
N SER A 259 -4.92 -17.21 -7.36
CA SER A 259 -4.76 -16.39 -6.15
C SER A 259 -5.26 -14.97 -6.37
N ALA A 260 -4.88 -14.34 -7.48
CA ALA A 260 -5.34 -13.00 -7.86
C ALA A 260 -6.86 -12.96 -8.02
N ALA A 261 -7.46 -13.95 -8.69
CA ALA A 261 -8.90 -14.03 -8.88
C ALA A 261 -9.65 -14.19 -7.56
N ALA A 262 -9.15 -15.02 -6.64
CA ALA A 262 -9.76 -15.20 -5.33
C ALA A 262 -9.69 -13.91 -4.48
N ILE A 263 -8.58 -13.18 -4.54
CA ILE A 263 -8.45 -11.85 -3.90
C ILE A 263 -9.46 -10.86 -4.47
N ALA A 264 -9.51 -10.72 -5.79
CA ALA A 264 -10.43 -9.80 -6.46
C ALA A 264 -11.90 -10.16 -6.19
N LEU A 265 -12.25 -11.45 -6.25
CA LEU A 265 -13.62 -11.92 -5.98
C LEU A 265 -14.06 -11.66 -4.53
N ALA A 266 -13.20 -11.93 -3.54
CA ALA A 266 -13.53 -11.63 -2.16
C ALA A 266 -13.69 -10.12 -1.92
N ARG A 267 -12.93 -9.28 -2.61
CA ARG A 267 -13.13 -7.82 -2.57
C ARG A 267 -14.47 -7.39 -3.17
N LEU A 268 -14.95 -8.09 -4.19
CA LEU A 268 -16.28 -7.93 -4.78
C LEU A 268 -17.38 -8.66 -3.99
N GLU A 269 -17.13 -8.99 -2.72
CA GLU A 269 -18.07 -9.67 -1.80
C GLU A 269 -18.52 -11.07 -2.28
N VAL A 270 -17.76 -11.70 -3.18
CA VAL A 270 -17.97 -13.09 -3.61
C VAL A 270 -17.08 -14.01 -2.77
N THR A 271 -17.65 -14.54 -1.68
CA THR A 271 -16.92 -15.27 -0.63
C THR A 271 -17.44 -16.70 -0.42
N ASP A 272 -17.89 -17.36 -1.49
CA ASP A 272 -18.27 -18.78 -1.41
C ASP A 272 -17.04 -19.69 -1.16
N GLN A 273 -17.32 -20.95 -0.79
CA GLN A 273 -16.31 -21.91 -0.35
C GLN A 273 -15.14 -22.06 -1.33
N GLU A 274 -15.39 -22.01 -2.65
CA GLU A 274 -14.34 -22.13 -3.68
C GLU A 274 -13.34 -20.98 -3.60
N VAL A 275 -13.83 -19.74 -3.42
CA VAL A 275 -12.99 -18.54 -3.29
C VAL A 275 -12.19 -18.60 -1.99
N LEU A 276 -12.84 -18.95 -0.88
CA LEU A 276 -12.19 -19.05 0.42
C LEU A 276 -11.10 -20.13 0.45
N ASP A 277 -11.34 -21.30 -0.15
CA ASP A 277 -10.35 -22.37 -0.22
C ASP A 277 -9.07 -21.93 -0.97
N VAL A 278 -9.22 -21.15 -2.06
CA VAL A 278 -8.09 -20.61 -2.82
C VAL A 278 -7.35 -19.52 -2.04
N LEU A 279 -8.07 -18.61 -1.36
CA LEU A 279 -7.47 -17.58 -0.51
C LEU A 279 -6.67 -18.17 0.65
N GLU A 280 -7.22 -19.18 1.33
CA GLU A 280 -6.52 -19.89 2.40
C GLU A 280 -5.25 -20.56 1.90
N ALA A 281 -5.30 -21.19 0.72
CA ALA A 281 -4.13 -21.78 0.08
C ALA A 281 -3.08 -20.70 -0.25
N ALA A 282 -3.48 -19.56 -0.80
CA ALA A 282 -2.56 -18.46 -1.13
C ALA A 282 -1.92 -17.82 0.12
N ALA A 283 -2.67 -17.69 1.22
CA ALA A 283 -2.15 -17.22 2.51
C ALA A 283 -1.15 -18.22 3.14
N ALA A 284 -1.35 -19.52 2.95
CA ALA A 284 -0.50 -20.56 3.53
C ALA A 284 0.71 -20.93 2.65
N GLN A 285 0.55 -20.98 1.34
CA GLN A 285 1.55 -21.40 0.34
C GLN A 285 1.30 -20.59 -0.94
N PRO A 286 1.79 -19.33 -1.00
CA PRO A 286 1.60 -18.49 -2.17
C PRO A 286 2.31 -19.11 -3.38
N PRO A 287 1.82 -18.81 -4.59
CA PRO A 287 2.54 -19.15 -5.81
C PRO A 287 3.92 -18.49 -5.84
N GLU A 288 4.90 -19.17 -6.44
CA GLU A 288 6.20 -18.57 -6.73
C GLU A 288 6.04 -17.32 -7.62
N PRO A 289 6.88 -16.28 -7.44
CA PRO A 289 6.84 -15.10 -8.29
C PRO A 289 6.99 -15.49 -9.77
N SER A 290 6.06 -15.03 -10.62
CA SER A 290 6.22 -15.13 -12.08
C SER A 290 6.73 -13.81 -12.63
N THR A 291 7.54 -13.85 -13.70
CA THR A 291 7.90 -12.66 -14.47
C THR A 291 6.86 -12.39 -15.57
N PRO A 292 6.38 -11.13 -15.76
CA PRO A 292 6.55 -9.92 -14.96
C PRO A 292 5.86 -9.98 -13.60
N ASN A 293 6.37 -9.23 -12.63
CA ASN A 293 5.94 -9.30 -11.24
C ASN A 293 4.54 -8.70 -10.98
N ILE A 294 3.90 -9.17 -9.90
CA ILE A 294 2.78 -8.46 -9.28
C ILE A 294 3.33 -7.22 -8.59
N HIS A 295 2.68 -6.07 -8.80
CA HIS A 295 3.09 -4.81 -8.18
C HIS A 295 2.41 -4.59 -6.82
N HIS A 296 1.15 -5.04 -6.68
CA HIS A 296 0.39 -4.94 -5.45
C HIS A 296 1.12 -5.58 -4.26
N LEU A 297 1.23 -4.85 -3.16
CA LEU A 297 1.92 -5.22 -1.92
C LEU A 297 3.36 -5.70 -2.17
N TYR A 298 4.08 -5.04 -3.08
CA TYR A 298 5.41 -5.44 -3.57
C TYR A 298 5.49 -6.90 -4.05
N GLY A 299 4.38 -7.43 -4.58
CA GLY A 299 4.28 -8.81 -5.04
C GLY A 299 4.08 -9.83 -3.92
N ALA A 300 3.83 -9.40 -2.68
CA ALA A 300 3.59 -10.29 -1.54
C ALA A 300 2.18 -10.90 -1.56
N VAL A 301 1.93 -11.81 -2.51
CA VAL A 301 0.64 -12.50 -2.70
C VAL A 301 0.11 -13.12 -1.40
N ARG A 302 1.01 -13.67 -0.57
CA ARG A 302 0.67 -14.20 0.76
C ARG A 302 0.04 -13.15 1.67
N GLY A 303 0.70 -11.99 1.78
CA GLY A 303 0.24 -10.89 2.62
C GLY A 303 -1.08 -10.36 2.12
N TYR A 304 -1.21 -10.17 0.80
CA TYR A 304 -2.44 -9.65 0.21
C TYR A 304 -3.62 -10.63 0.39
N ALA A 305 -3.41 -11.93 0.19
CA ALA A 305 -4.43 -12.94 0.50
C ALA A 305 -4.83 -12.91 1.99
N THR A 306 -3.87 -12.74 2.90
CA THR A 306 -4.15 -12.71 4.34
C THR A 306 -4.93 -11.46 4.75
N ILE A 307 -4.56 -10.28 4.25
CA ILE A 307 -5.27 -9.02 4.49
C ILE A 307 -6.69 -9.09 3.90
N THR A 308 -6.84 -9.72 2.73
CA THR A 308 -8.15 -9.93 2.11
C THR A 308 -9.03 -10.84 2.96
N LEU A 309 -8.48 -11.95 3.47
CA LEU A 309 -9.19 -12.84 4.41
C LEU A 309 -9.66 -12.10 5.67
N ALA A 310 -8.81 -11.21 6.22
CA ALA A 310 -9.13 -10.43 7.41
C ALA A 310 -10.31 -9.47 7.20
N ALA A 311 -10.51 -9.00 5.96
CA ALA A 311 -11.56 -8.05 5.59
C ALA A 311 -12.91 -8.70 5.24
N VAL A 312 -12.98 -10.04 5.12
CA VAL A 312 -14.26 -10.73 4.89
C VAL A 312 -15.12 -10.61 6.15
N GLU A 313 -16.30 -9.98 6.04
CA GLU A 313 -17.23 -9.83 7.18
C GLU A 313 -17.62 -11.19 7.77
N GLU A 314 -17.26 -11.38 9.04
CA GLU A 314 -17.32 -12.68 9.68
C GLU A 314 -18.61 -12.86 10.48
N GLN A 315 -19.44 -13.81 10.08
CA GLN A 315 -20.37 -14.46 11.00
C GLN A 315 -20.10 -15.96 11.19
N ALA A 316 -19.10 -16.59 10.53
CA ALA A 316 -19.09 -18.07 10.54
C ALA A 316 -17.80 -18.89 10.29
N HIS A 317 -16.55 -18.40 10.36
CA HIS A 317 -15.42 -19.28 9.96
C HIS A 317 -14.13 -19.22 10.82
N PRO A 318 -14.06 -19.95 11.95
CA PRO A 318 -12.83 -20.20 12.73
C PRO A 318 -11.63 -20.75 11.91
N ARG A 319 -11.91 -21.31 10.73
CA ARG A 319 -10.94 -21.80 9.76
C ARG A 319 -10.10 -20.66 9.16
N LEU A 320 -10.68 -19.48 8.90
CA LEU A 320 -10.00 -18.35 8.25
C LEU A 320 -8.87 -17.81 9.13
N LEU A 321 -9.12 -17.65 10.43
CA LEU A 321 -8.09 -17.27 11.39
C LEU A 321 -6.89 -18.23 11.37
N GLY A 322 -7.13 -19.54 11.21
CA GLY A 322 -6.05 -20.53 11.10
C GLY A 322 -5.14 -20.27 9.89
N ALA A 323 -5.72 -19.96 8.73
CA ALA A 323 -4.95 -19.62 7.54
C ALA A 323 -4.21 -18.29 7.69
N MET A 324 -4.87 -17.27 8.26
CA MET A 324 -4.27 -15.96 8.50
C MET A 324 -3.05 -16.04 9.43
N LEU A 325 -3.18 -16.73 10.57
CA LEU A 325 -2.08 -16.90 11.52
C LEU A 325 -0.94 -17.72 10.93
N LYS A 326 -1.23 -18.73 10.10
CA LYS A 326 -0.21 -19.47 9.38
C LYS A 326 0.52 -18.60 8.36
N GLY A 327 -0.21 -17.74 7.64
CA GLY A 327 0.38 -16.77 6.70
C GLY A 327 1.28 -15.76 7.41
N LEU A 328 0.82 -15.22 8.53
CA LEU A 328 1.60 -14.32 9.39
C LEU A 328 2.88 -14.99 9.91
N ALA A 329 2.77 -16.22 10.45
CA ALA A 329 3.91 -16.97 10.96
C ALA A 329 4.98 -17.29 9.89
N LEU A 330 4.59 -17.34 8.62
CA LEU A 330 5.48 -17.56 7.48
C LEU A 330 6.00 -16.27 6.84
N SER A 331 5.58 -15.11 7.36
CA SER A 331 6.05 -13.80 6.93
C SER A 331 7.23 -13.34 7.79
N SER A 332 8.09 -12.48 7.25
CA SER A 332 9.25 -11.96 7.97
C SER A 332 9.58 -10.53 7.52
N GLY A 333 10.15 -9.75 8.43
CA GLY A 333 10.56 -8.37 8.15
C GLY A 333 9.38 -7.47 7.81
N PRO A 334 9.61 -6.40 7.02
CA PRO A 334 8.58 -5.43 6.66
C PRO A 334 7.33 -6.01 5.98
N ALA A 335 7.48 -7.11 5.23
CA ALA A 335 6.36 -7.77 4.56
C ALA A 335 5.31 -8.35 5.54
N ALA A 336 5.67 -8.54 6.80
CA ALA A 336 4.74 -9.04 7.81
C ALA A 336 3.84 -7.95 8.42
N PHE A 337 4.19 -6.66 8.27
CA PHE A 337 3.50 -5.58 8.99
C PHE A 337 2.02 -5.44 8.62
N PRO A 338 1.65 -5.39 7.32
CA PRO A 338 0.24 -5.25 6.95
C PRO A 338 -0.57 -6.48 7.36
N THR A 339 0.05 -7.66 7.33
CA THR A 339 -0.55 -8.92 7.77
C THR A 339 -0.80 -8.94 9.28
N ALA A 340 0.16 -8.46 10.08
CA ALA A 340 0.04 -8.37 11.52
C ALA A 340 -1.07 -7.41 11.93
N GLU A 341 -1.12 -6.24 11.30
CA GLU A 341 -2.16 -5.24 11.53
C GLU A 341 -3.55 -5.79 11.19
N ALA A 342 -3.70 -6.44 10.03
CA ALA A 342 -4.97 -7.05 9.62
C ALA A 342 -5.44 -8.14 10.60
N VAL A 343 -4.53 -9.00 11.09
CA VAL A 343 -4.86 -10.01 12.11
C VAL A 343 -5.30 -9.37 13.43
N LEU A 344 -4.60 -8.32 13.89
CA LEU A 344 -4.96 -7.62 15.12
C LEU A 344 -6.31 -6.92 15.00
N GLN A 345 -6.56 -6.22 13.89
CA GLN A 345 -7.84 -5.58 13.63
C GLN A 345 -8.99 -6.60 13.59
N HIS A 346 -8.75 -7.78 13.00
CA HIS A 346 -9.73 -8.85 12.93
C HIS A 346 -10.08 -9.42 14.32
N VAL A 347 -9.09 -9.68 15.18
CA VAL A 347 -9.33 -10.34 16.48
C VAL A 347 -9.59 -9.39 17.66
N PHE A 348 -9.16 -8.13 17.58
CA PHE A 348 -9.34 -7.12 18.63
C PHE A 348 -10.25 -5.95 18.22
N GLY A 349 -10.59 -5.82 16.94
CA GLY A 349 -11.26 -4.64 16.42
C GLY A 349 -10.29 -3.45 16.30
N LYS A 350 -10.86 -2.23 16.28
CA LYS A 350 -10.05 -1.01 16.17
C LYS A 350 -9.11 -0.82 17.37
N PRO A 351 -7.93 -0.20 17.18
CA PRO A 351 -7.05 0.21 18.26
C PRO A 351 -7.79 0.94 19.38
N GLY A 352 -7.49 0.61 20.64
CA GLY A 352 -8.17 1.13 21.82
C GLY A 352 -7.22 1.78 22.82
N THR A 353 -7.78 2.54 23.77
CA THR A 353 -7.02 3.19 24.84
C THR A 353 -6.95 2.37 26.13
N SER A 354 -7.82 1.37 26.28
CA SER A 354 -7.88 0.50 27.46
C SER A 354 -6.67 -0.45 27.52
N PRO A 355 -6.09 -0.68 28.71
CA PRO A 355 -5.10 -1.74 28.91
C PRO A 355 -5.66 -3.10 28.52
N LEU A 356 -4.84 -3.95 27.89
CA LEU A 356 -5.19 -5.34 27.66
C LEU A 356 -5.29 -6.11 28.99
N PRO A 357 -6.26 -7.03 29.14
CA PRO A 357 -6.33 -7.90 30.31
C PRO A 357 -5.16 -8.91 30.32
N PRO A 358 -4.98 -9.68 31.41
CA PRO A 358 -4.07 -10.83 31.43
C PRO A 358 -4.30 -11.77 30.23
N TYR A 359 -3.24 -12.46 29.78
CA TYR A 359 -3.32 -13.32 28.59
C TYR A 359 -4.37 -14.43 28.74
N GLU A 360 -4.51 -15.01 29.94
CA GLU A 360 -5.52 -16.03 30.24
C GLU A 360 -6.97 -15.55 30.08
N ASP A 361 -7.21 -14.24 30.17
CA ASP A 361 -8.53 -13.61 30.06
C ASP A 361 -8.86 -13.21 28.61
N LEU A 362 -7.89 -13.30 27.69
CA LEU A 362 -8.14 -13.11 26.26
C LEU A 362 -8.97 -14.25 25.67
N THR A 363 -9.74 -13.93 24.64
CA THR A 363 -10.44 -14.96 23.85
C THR A 363 -9.45 -15.88 23.14
N GLU A 364 -9.83 -17.13 22.83
CA GLU A 364 -8.96 -18.07 22.11
C GLU A 364 -8.39 -17.49 20.79
N PRO A 365 -9.17 -16.79 19.94
CA PRO A 365 -8.64 -16.10 18.76
C PRO A 365 -7.52 -15.09 19.08
N GLN A 366 -7.72 -14.27 20.11
CA GLN A 366 -6.77 -13.26 20.54
C GLN A 366 -5.49 -13.90 21.10
N GLN A 367 -5.63 -14.93 21.93
CA GLN A 367 -4.49 -15.68 22.47
C GLN A 367 -3.61 -16.26 21.35
N ARG A 368 -4.24 -16.89 20.35
CA ARG A 368 -3.53 -17.45 19.20
C ARG A 368 -2.80 -16.37 18.40
N ALA A 369 -3.44 -15.23 18.15
CA ALA A 369 -2.83 -14.11 17.43
C ALA A 369 -1.61 -13.54 18.17
N VAL A 370 -1.73 -13.25 19.47
CA VAL A 370 -0.62 -12.69 20.26
C VAL A 370 0.53 -13.69 20.37
N ARG A 371 0.24 -14.99 20.52
CA ARG A 371 1.27 -16.03 20.50
C ARG A 371 2.03 -16.08 19.18
N THR A 372 1.33 -16.04 18.05
CA THR A 372 1.98 -16.01 16.73
C THR A 372 2.91 -14.81 16.60
N LEU A 373 2.49 -13.61 17.03
CA LEU A 373 3.33 -12.40 17.01
C LEU A 373 4.57 -12.52 17.91
N ALA A 374 4.41 -13.11 19.11
CA ALA A 374 5.51 -13.32 20.05
C ALA A 374 6.56 -14.36 19.58
N GLU A 375 6.17 -15.26 18.69
CA GLU A 375 7.02 -16.29 18.09
C GLU A 375 7.73 -15.84 16.82
N MET A 376 7.39 -14.66 16.28
CA MET A 376 8.06 -14.11 15.09
C MET A 376 9.55 -13.86 15.35
N GLY A 377 10.35 -14.02 14.29
CA GLY A 377 11.80 -13.90 14.35
C GLY A 377 12.32 -12.47 14.49
N ASP A 378 13.61 -12.36 14.83
CA ASP A 378 14.30 -11.09 15.05
C ASP A 378 14.31 -10.19 13.81
N ASP A 379 14.26 -10.77 12.61
CA ASP A 379 14.13 -10.04 11.35
C ASP A 379 12.87 -9.16 11.30
N THR A 380 11.83 -9.50 12.06
CA THR A 380 10.61 -8.70 12.22
C THR A 380 10.72 -7.78 13.45
N TRP A 381 11.14 -8.33 14.59
CA TRP A 381 11.22 -7.60 15.85
C TRP A 381 12.30 -6.53 15.90
N CYS A 382 13.25 -6.50 14.96
CA CYS A 382 14.25 -5.44 14.86
C CYS A 382 13.65 -4.10 14.37
N TRP A 383 12.44 -4.10 13.81
CA TRP A 383 11.81 -2.90 13.25
C TRP A 383 10.90 -2.20 14.26
N GLY A 384 11.14 -0.90 14.46
CA GLY A 384 10.28 -0.05 15.28
C GLY A 384 8.83 0.03 14.78
N ASN A 385 8.60 -0.08 13.47
CA ASN A 385 7.25 -0.10 12.87
C ASN A 385 6.40 -1.24 13.43
N PHE A 386 6.96 -2.44 13.56
CA PHE A 386 6.26 -3.58 14.15
C PHE A 386 5.90 -3.34 15.62
N MET A 387 6.82 -2.74 16.38
CA MET A 387 6.59 -2.36 17.77
C MET A 387 5.47 -1.31 17.91
N LEU A 388 5.39 -0.35 16.97
CA LEU A 388 4.34 0.65 16.92
C LEU A 388 2.97 0.03 16.62
N ILE A 389 2.90 -0.95 15.70
CA ILE A 389 1.68 -1.71 15.41
C ILE A 389 1.18 -2.38 16.69
N LEU A 390 2.02 -3.14 17.40
CA LEU A 390 1.65 -3.79 18.66
C LEU A 390 1.18 -2.78 19.72
N SER A 391 1.88 -1.66 19.83
CA SER A 391 1.56 -0.60 20.79
C SER A 391 0.19 0.03 20.54
N ALA A 392 -0.28 0.10 19.29
CA ALA A 392 -1.60 0.62 18.96
C ALA A 392 -2.73 -0.21 19.60
N TRP A 393 -2.54 -1.52 19.72
CA TRP A 393 -3.44 -2.43 20.45
C TRP A 393 -3.06 -2.66 21.92
N LYS A 394 -2.13 -1.85 22.46
CA LYS A 394 -1.62 -1.95 23.84
C LYS A 394 -0.94 -3.29 24.16
N LEU A 395 -0.50 -4.03 23.14
CA LEU A 395 0.32 -5.23 23.33
C LEU A 395 1.74 -4.84 23.76
N PRO A 396 2.44 -5.69 24.54
CA PRO A 396 3.83 -5.44 24.87
C PRO A 396 4.68 -5.32 23.60
N SER A 397 5.33 -4.17 23.43
CA SER A 397 6.02 -3.81 22.19
C SER A 397 7.51 -4.13 22.19
N LYS A 398 8.01 -4.81 23.23
CA LYS A 398 9.32 -5.47 23.23
C LYS A 398 9.14 -6.97 23.16
N GLN A 399 9.94 -7.64 22.33
CA GLN A 399 9.85 -9.08 22.08
C GLN A 399 9.86 -9.90 23.37
N ALA A 400 10.80 -9.63 24.28
CA ALA A 400 10.90 -10.35 25.56
C ALA A 400 9.65 -10.15 26.45
N GLU A 401 9.08 -8.95 26.47
CA GLU A 401 7.87 -8.64 27.24
C GLU A 401 6.63 -9.31 26.61
N CYS A 402 6.54 -9.31 25.27
CA CYS A 402 5.46 -9.98 24.54
C CYS A 402 5.51 -11.50 24.72
N ARG A 403 6.72 -12.08 24.68
CA ARG A 403 6.94 -13.50 24.97
C ARG A 403 6.57 -13.87 26.40
N ALA A 404 6.99 -13.05 27.37
CA ALA A 404 6.60 -13.25 28.77
C ALA A 404 5.09 -13.16 28.96
N TYR A 405 4.42 -12.21 28.30
CA TYR A 405 2.97 -12.05 28.36
C TYR A 405 2.20 -13.29 27.89
N VAL A 406 2.71 -14.02 26.88
CA VAL A 406 2.10 -15.28 26.41
C VAL A 406 2.62 -16.54 27.12
N GLY A 407 3.48 -16.40 28.13
CA GLY A 407 4.08 -17.51 28.87
C GLY A 407 5.19 -18.27 28.12
N LEU A 408 5.87 -17.62 27.17
CA LEU A 408 7.04 -18.16 26.48
C LEU A 408 8.33 -17.69 27.19
N ASP A 409 9.14 -18.63 27.70
CA ASP A 409 10.45 -18.32 28.26
C ASP A 409 11.45 -17.84 27.17
N GLN A 410 12.57 -17.23 27.59
CA GLN A 410 13.63 -16.75 26.68
C GLN A 410 14.20 -17.86 25.77
N ASP A 411 14.06 -19.14 26.15
CA ASP A 411 14.54 -20.32 25.41
C ASP A 411 13.43 -21.12 24.68
N GLY A 412 12.20 -20.60 24.59
CA GLY A 412 11.14 -21.20 23.76
C GLY A 412 10.56 -22.53 24.26
N ARG A 413 10.66 -22.83 25.56
CA ARG A 413 9.94 -23.94 26.19
C ARG A 413 8.73 -23.44 26.97
N GLU A 414 7.64 -24.19 26.89
CA GLU A 414 6.43 -23.95 27.67
C GLU A 414 6.74 -24.04 29.17
N HIS A 415 6.41 -23.00 29.91
CA HIS A 415 6.41 -23.07 31.37
C HIS A 415 5.20 -23.91 31.81
N VAL A 416 5.44 -25.15 32.23
CA VAL A 416 4.42 -25.95 32.92
C VAL A 416 4.37 -25.49 34.38
N PRO A 417 3.27 -24.87 34.87
CA PRO A 417 3.20 -24.44 36.25
C PRO A 417 2.96 -25.68 37.13
N GLY A 418 3.96 -26.02 37.94
CA GLY A 418 3.83 -27.00 39.02
C GLY A 418 4.58 -28.30 38.80
N SER A 419 5.83 -28.35 39.26
CA SER A 419 6.39 -29.50 39.96
C SER A 419 7.60 -29.05 40.80
N PRO A 420 7.81 -29.67 41.97
CA PRO A 420 8.36 -29.04 43.19
C PRO A 420 9.86 -28.73 43.17
#